data_AF-A0A251TZ49-F1
#
_entry.id   AF-A0A251TZ49-F1
#
_cell.length_a   1.000
_cell.length_b   1.000
_cell.length_c   1.000
_cell.angle_alpha   90.00
_cell.angle_beta   90.00
_cell.angle_gamma   90.00
#
_symmetry.space_group_name_H-M   'P 1'
#
loop_
_entity.id
_entity.type
_entity.pdbx_description
1 polymer ?
#
loop_
_entity_poly.entity_id
_entity_poly.type
_entity_poly.pdbx_seq_one_letter_code
_entity_poly.pdbx_strand_id
1 'polypeptide(L)'
;MLKGEVAVLKMKPELHYGEDDCPVSVSDSFPKDAELNFEIELIEFSKIMAVTEDLGILKKVINEAQSWENPRDLYEVKARVSAKAGDGQPLQLPTTGEPIMFTFGKSEVPKGLQMGIGTMSRGEKAVIYVTSQYLSQSPLIPL
;
A
#
# COMPACT_ATOMS: atom_id res chain seq x y z
N MET A 1 17.35 6.39 6.61
CA MET A 1 16.91 7.51 7.45
C MET A 1 15.74 7.04 8.32
N LEU A 2 15.71 7.43 9.59
CA LEU A 2 14.58 7.24 10.50
C LEU A 2 13.54 8.35 10.29
N LYS A 3 12.30 8.14 10.75
CA LYS A 3 11.27 9.18 10.70
C LYS A 3 11.70 10.41 11.51
N GLY A 4 11.66 11.58 10.89
CA GLY A 4 12.11 12.86 11.44
C GLY A 4 13.63 13.08 11.38
N GLU A 5 14.39 12.14 10.81
CA GLU A 5 15.83 12.32 10.61
C GLU A 5 16.08 13.40 9.55
N VAL A 6 17.01 14.31 9.86
CA VAL A 6 17.58 15.27 8.91
C VAL A 6 19.02 14.86 8.64
N ALA A 7 19.40 14.72 7.37
CA ALA A 7 20.75 14.37 6.97
C ALA A 7 21.21 15.20 5.77
N VAL A 8 22.51 15.48 5.70
CA VAL A 8 23.16 16.04 4.52
C VAL A 8 23.84 14.91 3.76
N LEU A 9 23.37 14.64 2.54
CA LEU A 9 23.99 13.69 1.62
C LEU A 9 24.93 14.43 0.67
N LYS A 10 26.21 14.09 0.75
CA LYS A 10 27.24 14.50 -0.21
C LYS A 10 27.33 13.47 -1.31
N MET A 11 26.97 13.86 -2.52
CA MET A 11 26.84 12.96 -3.66
C MET A 11 27.81 13.39 -4.75
N LYS A 12 28.65 12.45 -5.18
CA LYS A 12 29.54 12.63 -6.32
C LYS A 12 28.76 12.57 -7.65
N PRO A 13 29.32 13.10 -8.75
CA PRO A 13 28.75 13.04 -10.10
C PRO A 13 28.13 11.71 -10.48
N GLU A 14 28.81 10.61 -10.15
CA GLU A 14 28.43 9.25 -10.55
C GLU A 14 27.22 8.69 -9.77
N LEU A 15 26.73 9.43 -8.76
CA LEU A 15 25.58 9.05 -7.94
C LEU A 15 24.38 9.99 -8.13
N HIS A 16 24.46 10.94 -9.05
CA HIS A 16 23.36 11.85 -9.40
C HIS A 16 23.27 12.03 -10.92
N TYR A 17 22.96 13.23 -11.39
CA TYR A 17 22.73 13.53 -12.82
C TYR A 17 23.96 13.40 -13.74
N GLY A 18 25.14 13.05 -13.20
CA GLY A 18 26.33 12.74 -13.98
C GLY A 18 26.50 11.24 -14.24
N GLU A 19 25.62 10.39 -13.72
CA GLU A 19 25.61 8.95 -14.00
C GLU A 19 25.33 8.67 -15.49
N ASP A 20 26.10 7.76 -16.09
CA ASP A 20 26.02 7.42 -17.53
C ASP A 20 24.60 7.03 -17.97
N ASP A 21 23.88 6.31 -17.11
CA ASP A 21 22.53 5.79 -17.37
C ASP A 21 21.43 6.60 -16.66
N CYS A 22 21.70 7.86 -16.27
CA CYS A 22 20.71 8.68 -15.57
C CYS A 22 19.45 8.89 -16.45
N PRO A 23 18.26 8.39 -16.03
CA PRO A 23 17.04 8.48 -16.86
C PRO A 23 16.45 9.89 -16.88
N VAL A 24 17.02 10.83 -16.12
CA VAL A 24 16.52 12.19 -15.94
C VAL A 24 17.42 13.17 -16.70
N SER A 25 16.84 13.87 -17.67
CA SER A 25 17.54 14.96 -18.35
C SER A 25 17.50 16.25 -17.53
N VAL A 26 18.65 16.93 -17.48
CA VAL A 26 18.81 18.26 -16.85
C VAL A 26 19.39 19.23 -17.89
N SER A 27 19.24 20.53 -17.65
CA SER A 27 19.77 21.56 -18.56
C SER A 27 21.29 21.50 -18.67
N ASP A 28 21.84 21.96 -19.79
CA ASP A 28 23.30 21.99 -20.03
C ASP A 28 24.05 22.90 -19.05
N SER A 29 23.35 23.86 -18.43
CA SER A 29 23.87 24.73 -17.37
C SER A 29 23.93 24.08 -15.99
N PHE A 30 23.35 22.89 -15.82
CA PHE A 30 23.35 22.19 -14.54
C PHE A 30 24.73 21.57 -14.27
N PRO A 31 25.30 21.70 -13.06
CA PRO A 31 26.65 21.26 -12.77
C PRO A 31 26.72 19.73 -12.58
N LYS A 32 26.74 18.97 -13.68
CA LYS A 32 26.77 17.49 -13.68
C LYS A 32 28.06 16.90 -13.09
N ASP A 33 29.18 17.61 -13.25
CA ASP A 33 30.50 17.17 -12.79
C ASP A 33 30.86 17.64 -11.37
N ALA A 34 29.95 18.35 -10.69
CA ALA A 34 30.18 18.85 -9.33
C ALA A 34 29.68 17.86 -8.26
N GLU A 35 30.27 17.90 -7.07
CA GLU A 35 29.69 17.26 -5.89
C GLU A 35 28.46 18.05 -5.42
N LEU A 36 27.32 17.36 -5.30
CA LEU A 36 26.08 17.95 -4.82
C LEU A 36 25.86 17.64 -3.34
N ASN A 37 25.30 18.61 -2.61
CA ASN A 37 24.93 18.47 -1.21
C ASN A 37 23.40 18.57 -1.09
N PHE A 38 22.75 17.49 -0.67
CA PHE A 38 21.31 17.46 -0.43
C PHE A 38 21.03 17.40 1.06
N GLU A 39 20.38 18.42 1.60
CA GLU A 39 19.78 18.37 2.93
C GLU A 39 18.38 17.76 2.80
N ILE A 40 18.16 16.63 3.48
CA ILE A 40 16.93 15.84 3.37
C ILE A 40 16.37 15.65 4.76
N GLU A 41 15.07 15.88 4.92
CA GLU A 41 14.28 15.49 6.08
C GLU A 41 13.34 14.33 5.71
N LEU A 42 13.42 13.21 6.43
CA LEU A 42 12.47 12.11 6.23
C LEU A 42 11.22 12.31 7.08
N ILE A 43 10.22 13.01 6.53
CA ILE A 43 8.99 13.39 7.26
C ILE A 43 8.12 12.18 7.61
N GLU A 44 7.79 11.35 6.62
CA GLU A 44 6.93 10.19 6.80
C GLU A 44 7.22 9.12 5.76
N PHE A 45 7.14 7.85 6.16
CA PHE A 45 7.08 6.71 5.26
C PHE A 45 6.07 5.71 5.81
N SER A 46 5.63 4.78 4.97
CA SER A 46 4.71 3.72 5.39
C SER A 46 5.12 2.40 4.77
N LYS A 47 4.86 1.31 5.48
CA LYS A 47 5.09 -0.04 4.97
C LYS A 47 4.00 -0.38 3.95
N ILE A 48 4.40 -0.42 2.68
CA ILE A 48 3.56 -0.86 1.57
C ILE A 48 4.02 -2.26 1.16
N MET A 49 3.07 -3.17 1.02
CA MET A 49 3.30 -4.54 0.56
C MET A 49 2.52 -4.77 -0.73
N ALA A 50 3.21 -5.25 -1.77
CA ALA A 50 2.57 -5.79 -2.94
C ALA A 50 1.96 -7.16 -2.61
N VAL A 51 0.64 -7.27 -2.74
CA VAL A 51 -0.09 -8.53 -2.54
C VAL A 51 -0.08 -9.35 -3.83
N THR A 52 0.04 -8.69 -4.98
CA THR A 52 0.14 -9.30 -6.30
C THR A 52 1.37 -8.78 -7.06
N GLU A 53 1.94 -9.62 -7.93
CA GLU A 53 3.13 -9.26 -8.74
C GLU A 53 2.86 -8.11 -9.71
N ASP A 54 1.63 -8.02 -10.22
CA ASP A 54 1.17 -6.96 -11.13
C ASP A 54 0.85 -5.64 -10.42
N LEU A 55 1.07 -5.54 -9.10
CA LEU A 55 0.74 -4.40 -8.25
C LEU A 55 -0.75 -4.01 -8.24
N GLY A 56 -1.64 -4.87 -8.75
CA GLY A 56 -3.08 -4.60 -8.74
C GLY A 56 -3.71 -4.66 -7.34
N ILE A 57 -3.02 -5.26 -6.37
CA ILE A 57 -3.38 -5.18 -4.96
C ILE A 57 -2.17 -4.73 -4.13
N LEU A 58 -2.31 -3.60 -3.44
CA LEU A 58 -1.31 -3.08 -2.51
C LEU A 58 -1.91 -2.95 -1.11
N LYS A 59 -1.14 -3.29 -0.07
CA LYS A 59 -1.52 -3.10 1.33
C LYS A 59 -0.61 -2.08 2.01
N LYS A 60 -1.19 -0.98 2.50
CA LYS A 60 -0.52 -0.02 3.39
C LYS A 60 -0.87 -0.35 4.84
N VAL A 61 0.12 -0.76 5.64
CA VAL A 61 -0.09 -1.02 7.08
C VAL A 61 -0.20 0.32 7.82
N ILE A 62 -1.25 0.47 8.64
CA ILE A 62 -1.47 1.62 9.53
C ILE A 62 -1.11 1.24 10.98
N ASN A 63 -1.59 0.09 11.44
CA ASN A 63 -1.26 -0.47 12.74
C ASN A 63 -0.77 -1.91 12.54
N GLU A 64 0.38 -2.23 13.14
CA GLU A 64 0.95 -3.56 13.12
C GLU A 64 0.04 -4.58 13.81
N ALA A 65 0.18 -5.84 13.40
CA ALA A 65 -0.58 -6.95 13.96
C ALA A 65 -0.15 -7.31 15.40
N GLN A 66 -1.04 -7.99 16.11
CA GLN A 66 -0.79 -8.55 17.45
C GLN A 66 -0.50 -10.05 17.41
N SER A 67 -0.64 -10.67 16.25
CA SER A 67 -0.41 -12.10 16.03
C SER A 67 0.36 -12.32 14.73
N TRP A 68 0.84 -13.54 14.53
CA TRP A 68 1.50 -13.99 13.30
C TRP A 68 0.58 -14.82 12.39
N GLU A 69 -0.56 -15.28 12.89
CA GLU A 69 -1.50 -16.08 12.09
C GLU A 69 -2.27 -15.22 11.09
N ASN A 70 -2.44 -15.73 9.88
CA ASN A 70 -3.26 -15.15 8.81
C ASN A 70 -4.47 -16.06 8.53
N PRO A 71 -5.60 -15.49 8.07
CA PRO A 71 -6.75 -16.30 7.69
C PRO A 71 -6.44 -17.18 6.46
N ARG A 72 -7.00 -18.39 6.46
CA ARG A 72 -6.88 -19.39 5.40
C ARG A 72 -8.25 -20.00 5.13
N ASP A 73 -8.37 -20.80 4.08
CA ASP A 73 -9.65 -21.39 3.67
C ASP A 73 -10.40 -22.03 4.84
N LEU A 74 -11.72 -21.79 4.85
CA LEU A 74 -12.68 -22.23 5.86
C LEU A 74 -12.60 -21.49 7.21
N TYR A 75 -11.71 -20.50 7.37
CA TYR A 75 -11.66 -19.68 8.59
C TYR A 75 -12.80 -18.66 8.58
N GLU A 76 -13.45 -18.47 9.73
CA GLU A 76 -14.34 -17.35 9.93
C GLU A 76 -13.54 -16.08 10.23
N VAL A 77 -13.75 -15.06 9.40
CA VAL A 77 -13.12 -13.75 9.55
C VAL A 77 -14.15 -12.74 10.01
N LYS A 78 -13.82 -12.00 11.07
CA LYS A 78 -14.58 -10.82 11.51
C LYS A 78 -13.76 -9.56 11.26
N ALA A 79 -14.25 -8.66 10.39
CA ALA A 79 -13.53 -7.45 9.98
C ALA A 79 -14.44 -6.22 9.99
N ARG A 80 -13.90 -5.04 10.30
CA ARG A 80 -14.58 -3.76 10.01
C ARG A 80 -14.04 -3.21 8.71
N VAL A 81 -14.90 -2.96 7.75
CA VAL A 81 -14.52 -2.52 6.40
C VAL A 81 -15.21 -1.21 6.08
N SER A 82 -14.44 -0.25 5.57
CA SER A 82 -14.94 0.96 4.92
C SER A 82 -14.25 1.08 3.58
N ALA A 83 -14.97 1.45 2.54
CA ALA A 83 -14.42 1.53 1.20
C ALA A 83 -14.63 2.94 0.60
N LYS A 84 -13.73 3.31 -0.31
CA LYS A 84 -13.81 4.53 -1.11
C LYS A 84 -13.47 4.18 -2.55
N ALA A 85 -14.11 4.86 -3.50
CA ALA A 85 -13.73 4.81 -4.90
C ALA A 85 -12.38 5.52 -5.12
N GLY A 86 -11.78 5.32 -6.29
CA GLY A 86 -10.46 5.89 -6.62
C GLY A 86 -10.44 7.43 -6.65
N ASP A 87 -11.59 8.06 -6.83
CA ASP A 87 -11.78 9.51 -6.73
C ASP A 87 -11.97 10.01 -5.27
N GLY A 88 -11.91 9.09 -4.30
CA GLY A 88 -12.06 9.37 -2.88
C GLY A 88 -13.49 9.34 -2.34
N GLN A 89 -14.51 9.13 -3.19
CA GLN A 89 -15.91 9.09 -2.76
C GLN A 89 -16.18 7.85 -1.89
N PRO A 90 -16.78 8.00 -0.69
CA PRO A 90 -17.15 6.86 0.14
C PRO A 90 -18.13 5.92 -0.56
N LEU A 91 -17.86 4.62 -0.49
CA LEU A 91 -18.80 3.59 -0.94
C LEU A 91 -19.69 3.19 0.24
N GLN A 92 -21.01 3.22 0.01
CA GLN A 92 -21.98 2.71 0.99
C GLN A 92 -21.96 1.18 0.96
N LEU A 93 -21.37 0.58 2.00
CA LEU A 93 -21.43 -0.85 2.21
C LEU A 93 -22.70 -1.20 3.03
N PRO A 94 -23.33 -2.37 2.80
CA PRO A 94 -24.49 -2.81 3.59
C PRO A 94 -24.25 -2.81 5.10
N THR A 95 -22.99 -2.92 5.51
CA THR A 95 -22.53 -3.06 6.90
C THR A 95 -21.75 -1.83 7.38
N THR A 96 -21.98 -0.66 6.77
CA THR A 96 -21.27 0.57 7.14
C THR A 96 -21.38 0.83 8.65
N GLY A 97 -20.24 0.82 9.34
CA GLY A 97 -20.15 1.03 10.79
C GLY A 97 -20.11 -0.25 11.64
N GLU A 98 -20.55 -1.40 11.10
CA GLU A 98 -20.59 -2.68 11.81
C GLU A 98 -19.55 -3.68 11.27
N PRO A 99 -19.05 -4.62 12.11
CA PRO A 99 -18.19 -5.69 11.61
C PRO A 99 -18.95 -6.63 10.68
N ILE A 100 -18.31 -7.02 9.59
CA ILE A 100 -18.74 -8.12 8.73
C ILE A 100 -18.17 -9.44 9.25
N MET A 101 -18.90 -10.52 9.01
CA MET A 101 -18.42 -11.88 9.17
C MET A 101 -18.52 -12.61 7.85
N PHE A 102 -17.46 -13.31 7.46
CA PHE A 102 -17.42 -14.11 6.25
C PHE A 102 -16.49 -15.31 6.40
N THR A 103 -16.73 -16.35 5.60
CA THR A 103 -15.85 -17.51 5.52
C THR A 103 -14.81 -17.31 4.44
N PHE A 104 -13.53 -17.39 4.83
CA PHE A 104 -12.43 -17.23 3.89
C PHE A 104 -12.46 -18.33 2.82
N GLY A 105 -12.34 -17.93 1.55
CA GLY A 105 -12.38 -18.84 0.40
C GLY A 105 -13.78 -19.12 -0.16
N LYS A 106 -14.84 -18.50 0.37
CA LYS A 106 -16.23 -18.67 -0.10
C LYS A 106 -16.73 -17.56 -1.03
N SER A 107 -15.87 -16.63 -1.45
CA SER A 107 -16.22 -15.53 -2.37
C SER A 107 -17.35 -14.62 -1.86
N GLU A 108 -17.46 -14.47 -0.54
CA GLU A 108 -18.48 -13.62 0.12
C GLU A 108 -18.10 -12.13 0.13
N VAL A 109 -16.84 -11.83 -0.20
CA VAL A 109 -16.30 -10.47 -0.35
C VAL A 109 -15.52 -10.36 -1.67
N PRO A 110 -15.24 -9.16 -2.19
CA PRO A 110 -14.50 -9.01 -3.44
C PRO A 110 -13.13 -9.68 -3.37
N LYS A 111 -12.69 -10.30 -4.47
CA LYS A 111 -11.43 -11.04 -4.55
C LYS A 111 -10.24 -10.24 -4.01
N GLY A 112 -10.11 -8.98 -4.40
CA GLY A 112 -9.03 -8.11 -3.95
C GLY A 112 -9.06 -7.82 -2.45
N LEU A 113 -10.25 -7.67 -1.87
CA LEU A 113 -10.43 -7.52 -0.43
C LEU A 113 -10.05 -8.81 0.31
N GLN A 114 -10.50 -9.97 -0.18
CA GLN A 114 -10.14 -11.26 0.42
C GLN A 114 -8.62 -11.50 0.39
N MET A 115 -7.97 -11.23 -0.75
CA MET A 115 -6.51 -11.39 -0.89
C MET A 115 -5.75 -10.44 0.04
N GLY A 116 -6.17 -9.18 0.15
CA GLY A 116 -5.57 -8.22 1.07
C GLY A 116 -5.72 -8.68 2.54
N ILE A 117 -6.93 -9.09 2.94
CA ILE A 117 -7.21 -9.63 4.29
C ILE A 117 -6.42 -10.94 4.55
N GLY A 118 -6.20 -11.76 3.52
CA GLY A 118 -5.38 -12.97 3.58
C GLY A 118 -3.93 -12.72 4.02
N THR A 119 -3.46 -11.49 3.90
CA THR A 119 -2.12 -11.09 4.34
C THR A 119 -2.12 -10.37 5.69
N MET A 120 -3.29 -10.19 6.31
CA MET A 120 -3.45 -9.49 7.57
C MET A 120 -3.47 -10.45 8.74
N SER A 121 -2.95 -10.00 9.88
CA SER A 121 -3.03 -10.74 11.14
C SER A 121 -3.97 -10.05 12.13
N ARG A 122 -4.35 -10.75 13.21
CA ARG A 122 -5.30 -10.23 14.19
C ARG A 122 -4.83 -8.89 14.76
N GLY A 123 -5.74 -7.91 14.75
CA GLY A 123 -5.48 -6.56 15.27
C GLY A 123 -4.80 -5.61 14.27
N GLU A 124 -4.39 -6.09 13.09
CA GLU A 124 -3.84 -5.23 12.04
C GLU A 124 -4.89 -4.26 11.50
N LYS A 125 -4.48 -3.01 11.27
CA LYS A 125 -5.26 -2.02 10.53
C LYS A 125 -4.48 -1.64 9.28
N ALA A 126 -5.12 -1.70 8.11
CA ALA A 126 -4.47 -1.41 6.84
C ALA A 126 -5.43 -0.72 5.85
N VAL A 127 -4.85 -0.07 4.85
CA VAL A 127 -5.55 0.32 3.61
C VAL A 127 -5.18 -0.67 2.53
N ILE A 128 -6.17 -1.25 1.87
CA ILE A 128 -5.97 -2.14 0.72
C ILE A 128 -6.40 -1.37 -0.53
N TYR A 129 -5.45 -1.13 -1.42
CA TYR A 129 -5.69 -0.55 -2.74
C TYR A 129 -5.93 -1.69 -3.72
N VAL A 130 -7.01 -1.61 -4.49
CA VAL A 130 -7.47 -2.70 -5.38
C VAL A 130 -7.80 -2.11 -6.75
N THR A 131 -7.16 -2.62 -7.79
CA THR A 131 -7.51 -2.28 -9.19
C THR A 131 -8.75 -3.05 -9.64
N SER A 132 -9.42 -2.55 -10.69
CA SER A 132 -10.69 -3.10 -11.17
C SER A 132 -10.64 -4.59 -11.52
N GLN A 133 -9.49 -5.09 -12.01
CA GLN A 133 -9.32 -6.52 -12.31
C GLN A 133 -9.46 -7.46 -11.10
N TYR A 134 -9.36 -6.92 -9.88
CA TYR A 134 -9.53 -7.66 -8.63
C TYR A 134 -10.84 -7.33 -7.89
N LEU A 135 -11.73 -6.53 -8.48
CA LEU A 135 -13.06 -6.23 -7.94
C LEU A 135 -14.10 -7.23 -8.47
N SER A 136 -14.24 -8.37 -7.78
CA SER A 136 -15.31 -9.32 -8.10
C SER A 136 -16.64 -8.92 -7.45
N GLN A 137 -17.76 -9.27 -8.09
CA GLN A 137 -19.09 -9.23 -7.47
C GLN A 137 -19.09 -10.06 -6.18
N SER A 138 -19.79 -9.57 -5.16
CA SER A 138 -19.96 -10.27 -3.88
C SER A 138 -21.18 -9.73 -3.14
N PRO A 139 -21.73 -10.46 -2.14
CA PRO A 139 -22.78 -9.94 -1.27
C PRO A 139 -22.44 -8.61 -0.59
N LEU A 140 -21.16 -8.34 -0.30
CA LEU A 140 -20.71 -7.09 0.32
C LEU A 140 -20.73 -5.89 -0.64
N ILE A 141 -20.43 -6.13 -1.92
CA ILE A 141 -20.47 -5.12 -2.99
C ILE A 141 -21.28 -5.72 -4.15
N PRO A 142 -22.61 -5.54 -4.14
CA PRO A 142 -23.42 -5.84 -5.30
C PRO A 142 -23.14 -4.75 -6.34
N LEU A 143 -22.32 -5.06 -7.34
CA LEU A 143 -22.12 -4.20 -8.52
C LEU A 143 -23.41 -4.12 -9.34
#